data_AF-A0A972SAW4-F1
#
_entry.id   AF-A0A972SAW4-F1
#
_cell.length_a   1.000
_cell.length_b   1.000
_cell.length_c   1.000
_cell.angle_alpha   90.00
_cell.angle_beta   90.00
_cell.angle_gamma   90.00
#
_symmetry.space_group_name_H-M   'P 1'
#
loop_
_entity.id
_entity.type
_entity.pdbx_description
1 polymer ?
#
loop_
_entity_poly.entity_id
_entity_poly.type
_entity_poly.pdbx_seq_one_letter_code
_entity_poly.pdbx_strand_id
1 'polypeptide(L)'
;MTTLSSDASPEKLAAEAKAAYAAEQYAEAAEKFAAAAEAYQQQGQPLEAAEMRNNQSVALVQAGAFAEALAAVEGTDRIFSEAGDLRRQGLALGNKGAALEGLKRWQEAAAAYQQAAELLEKAGDKEAKVAVLQALSAVKLRLNDPVEALIAMQDAVDDQPRSVKKWLLKRLLKAPFRLWRGG
;
A
#
# COMPACT_ATOMS: atom_id res chain seq x y z
N MET A 1 17.46 -27.81 8.49
CA MET A 1 17.98 -26.44 8.56
C MET A 1 18.94 -26.26 7.40
N THR A 2 18.43 -25.77 6.29
CA THR A 2 19.19 -25.60 5.05
C THR A 2 19.95 -24.29 5.17
N THR A 3 21.27 -24.39 5.28
CA THR A 3 22.16 -23.23 5.21
C THR A 3 22.07 -22.65 3.80
N LEU A 4 21.23 -21.62 3.63
CA LEU A 4 21.36 -20.74 2.47
C LEU A 4 22.77 -20.15 2.53
N SER A 5 23.54 -20.47 1.50
CA SER A 5 24.94 -20.10 1.26
C SER A 5 25.30 -18.72 1.83
N SER A 6 25.95 -18.68 3.00
CA SER A 6 26.46 -17.44 3.62
C SER A 6 27.61 -16.79 2.84
N ASP A 7 28.03 -17.39 1.72
CA ASP A 7 29.13 -16.93 0.87
C ASP A 7 28.68 -16.29 -0.45
N ALA A 8 27.37 -16.19 -0.70
CA ALA A 8 26.89 -15.56 -1.93
C ALA A 8 27.04 -14.04 -1.85
N SER A 9 27.76 -13.42 -2.79
CA SER A 9 27.92 -11.97 -2.85
C SER A 9 26.55 -11.29 -3.05
N PRO A 10 26.36 -10.06 -2.55
CA PRO A 10 25.09 -9.35 -2.69
C PRO A 10 24.71 -9.13 -4.17
N GLU A 11 25.68 -8.98 -5.07
CA GLU A 11 25.45 -8.88 -6.51
C GLU A 11 24.86 -10.16 -7.09
N LYS A 12 25.37 -11.33 -6.65
CA LYS A 12 24.87 -12.63 -7.09
C LYS A 12 23.43 -12.83 -6.61
N LEU A 13 23.15 -12.53 -5.34
CA LEU A 13 21.80 -12.61 -4.77
C LEU A 13 20.83 -11.68 -5.52
N ALA A 14 21.26 -10.45 -5.81
CA ALA A 14 20.46 -9.49 -6.59
C ALA A 14 20.20 -9.97 -8.03
N ALA A 15 21.18 -10.60 -8.67
CA ALA A 15 21.02 -11.16 -10.01
C ALA A 15 20.04 -12.35 -10.03
N GLU A 16 20.16 -13.25 -9.07
CA GLU A 16 19.23 -14.37 -8.91
C GLU A 16 17.81 -13.88 -8.57
N ALA A 17 17.68 -12.83 -7.76
CA ALA A 17 16.39 -12.20 -7.48
C ALA A 17 15.74 -11.62 -8.75
N LYS A 18 16.52 -10.92 -9.59
CA LYS A 18 16.05 -10.41 -10.89
C LYS A 18 15.66 -11.53 -11.84
N ALA A 19 16.41 -12.64 -11.85
CA ALA A 19 16.08 -13.81 -12.67
C ALA A 19 14.76 -14.47 -12.21
N ALA A 20 14.58 -14.66 -10.89
CA ALA A 20 13.33 -15.16 -10.33
C ALA A 20 12.14 -14.23 -10.63
N TYR A 21 12.35 -12.91 -10.54
CA TYR A 21 11.32 -11.92 -10.88
C TYR A 21 10.91 -12.01 -12.36
N ALA A 22 11.89 -12.13 -13.27
CA ALA A 22 11.64 -12.30 -14.69
C ALA A 22 10.94 -13.63 -15.03
N ALA A 23 11.11 -14.65 -14.19
CA ALA A 23 10.40 -15.92 -14.25
C ALA A 23 9.03 -15.90 -13.53
N GLU A 24 8.55 -14.73 -13.10
CA GLU A 24 7.30 -14.52 -12.36
C GLU A 24 7.24 -15.27 -11.00
N GLN A 25 8.40 -15.70 -10.50
CA GLN A 25 8.55 -16.33 -9.19
C GLN A 25 8.69 -15.25 -8.12
N TYR A 26 7.64 -14.45 -7.94
CA TYR A 26 7.70 -13.19 -7.18
C TYR A 26 8.04 -13.37 -5.69
N ALA A 27 7.49 -14.39 -5.03
CA ALA A 27 7.81 -14.67 -3.63
C ALA A 27 9.30 -15.03 -3.46
N GLU A 28 9.82 -15.87 -4.35
CA GLU A 28 11.23 -16.27 -4.36
C GLU A 28 12.15 -15.07 -4.69
N ALA A 29 11.74 -14.20 -5.62
CA ALA A 29 12.46 -12.97 -5.92
C ALA A 29 12.53 -12.05 -4.69
N ALA A 30 11.42 -11.90 -3.96
CA ALA A 30 11.38 -11.09 -2.74
C ALA A 30 12.34 -11.60 -1.66
N GLU A 31 12.38 -12.93 -1.43
CA GLU A 31 13.33 -13.54 -0.48
C GLU A 31 14.78 -13.25 -0.86
N LYS A 32 15.13 -13.38 -2.15
CA LYS A 32 16.50 -13.10 -2.61
C LYS A 32 16.87 -11.62 -2.57
N PHE A 33 15.92 -10.72 -2.89
CA PHE A 33 16.14 -9.29 -2.71
C PHE A 33 16.34 -8.92 -1.23
N ALA A 34 15.60 -9.55 -0.31
CA ALA A 34 15.80 -9.36 1.13
C ALA A 34 17.21 -9.79 1.58
N ALA A 35 17.66 -10.97 1.13
CA ALA A 35 19.00 -11.47 1.41
C ALA A 35 20.09 -10.55 0.83
N ALA A 36 19.92 -10.07 -0.41
CA ALA A 36 20.84 -9.11 -1.02
C ALA A 36 20.90 -7.79 -0.24
N ALA A 37 19.75 -7.29 0.23
CA ALA A 37 19.68 -6.08 1.04
C ALA A 37 20.45 -6.22 2.35
N GLU A 38 20.30 -7.36 3.05
CA GLU A 38 21.02 -7.64 4.29
C GLU A 38 22.53 -7.73 4.06
N ALA A 39 22.96 -8.38 2.98
CA ALA A 39 24.37 -8.47 2.62
C ALA A 39 24.99 -7.10 2.28
N TYR A 40 24.31 -6.25 1.50
CA TYR A 40 24.76 -4.87 1.26
C TYR A 40 24.82 -4.04 2.55
N GLN A 41 23.84 -4.21 3.45
CA GLN A 41 23.84 -3.51 4.74
C GLN A 41 25.04 -3.90 5.60
N GLN A 42 25.39 -5.19 5.65
CA GLN A 42 26.56 -5.69 6.39
C GLN A 42 27.89 -5.19 5.82
N GLN A 43 27.93 -4.88 4.53
CA GLN A 43 29.10 -4.31 3.85
C GLN A 43 29.18 -2.78 3.96
N GLY A 44 28.24 -2.14 4.66
CA GLY A 44 28.22 -0.68 4.79
C GLY A 44 27.79 0.04 3.51
N GLN A 45 26.96 -0.61 2.70
CA GLN A 45 26.42 -0.11 1.42
C GLN A 45 24.91 0.17 1.55
N PRO A 46 24.51 1.24 2.28
CA PRO A 46 23.11 1.50 2.60
C PRO A 46 22.25 1.87 1.38
N LEU A 47 22.83 2.47 0.34
CA LEU A 47 22.10 2.84 -0.89
C LEU A 47 21.70 1.59 -1.67
N GLU A 48 22.62 0.64 -1.80
CA GLU A 48 22.41 -0.63 -2.46
C GLU A 48 21.44 -1.50 -1.65
N ALA A 49 21.55 -1.50 -0.31
CA ALA A 49 20.59 -2.16 0.56
C ALA A 49 19.17 -1.60 0.39
N ALA A 50 19.02 -0.27 0.36
CA ALA A 50 17.74 0.39 0.12
C ALA A 50 17.17 0.09 -1.28
N GLU A 51 18.03 -0.01 -2.30
CA GLU A 51 17.61 -0.38 -3.66
C GLU A 51 17.07 -1.82 -3.68
N MET A 52 17.74 -2.74 -3.00
CA MET A 52 17.26 -4.13 -2.90
C MET A 52 15.94 -4.22 -2.13
N ARG A 53 15.76 -3.44 -1.06
CA ARG A 53 14.48 -3.33 -0.34
C ARG A 53 13.35 -2.75 -1.19
N ASN A 54 13.63 -1.77 -2.04
CA ASN A 54 12.69 -1.29 -3.05
C ASN A 54 12.28 -2.40 -4.03
N ASN A 55 13.24 -3.17 -4.54
CA ASN A 55 12.96 -4.26 -5.48
C ASN A 55 12.20 -5.42 -4.81
N GLN A 56 12.50 -5.71 -3.54
CA GLN A 56 11.73 -6.65 -2.72
C GLN A 56 10.27 -6.20 -2.63
N SER A 57 10.02 -4.91 -2.37
CA SER A 57 8.66 -4.36 -2.32
C SER A 57 7.91 -4.57 -3.63
N VAL A 58 8.54 -4.31 -4.77
CA VAL A 58 7.94 -4.54 -6.10
C VAL A 58 7.58 -6.01 -6.29
N ALA A 59 8.47 -6.95 -5.95
CA ALA A 59 8.18 -8.37 -6.02
C ALA A 59 7.02 -8.78 -5.11
N LEU A 60 6.96 -8.26 -3.88
CA LEU A 60 5.88 -8.53 -2.93
C LEU A 60 4.53 -7.97 -3.41
N VAL A 61 4.50 -6.79 -4.05
CA VAL A 61 3.28 -6.26 -4.70
C VAL A 61 2.79 -7.22 -5.78
N GLN A 62 3.68 -7.73 -6.64
CA GLN A 62 3.30 -8.71 -7.68
C GLN A 62 2.81 -10.04 -7.08
N ALA A 63 3.35 -10.45 -5.94
CA ALA A 63 2.88 -11.60 -5.19
C ALA A 63 1.57 -11.36 -4.41
N GLY A 64 1.04 -10.13 -4.37
CA GLY A 64 -0.13 -9.75 -3.57
C GLY A 64 0.14 -9.60 -2.07
N ALA A 65 1.39 -9.67 -1.64
CA ALA A 65 1.82 -9.53 -0.24
C ALA A 65 2.04 -8.06 0.13
N PHE A 66 0.96 -7.27 0.11
CA PHE A 66 1.05 -5.80 0.18
C PHE A 66 1.53 -5.25 1.52
N ALA A 67 1.23 -5.93 2.64
CA ALA A 67 1.68 -5.50 3.96
C ALA A 67 3.20 -5.67 4.10
N GLU A 68 3.73 -6.79 3.63
CA GLU A 68 5.14 -7.09 3.55
C GLU A 68 5.85 -6.16 2.56
N ALA A 69 5.20 -5.86 1.42
CA ALA A 69 5.73 -4.89 0.45
C ALA A 69 5.91 -3.51 1.08
N LEU A 70 4.92 -3.05 1.86
CA LEU A 70 4.98 -1.79 2.57
C LEU A 70 6.09 -1.79 3.63
N ALA A 71 6.24 -2.90 4.37
CA ALA A 71 7.32 -3.05 5.34
C ALA A 71 8.70 -3.05 4.68
N ALA A 72 8.84 -3.65 3.49
CA ALA A 72 10.10 -3.68 2.76
C ALA A 72 10.54 -2.29 2.30
N VAL A 73 9.63 -1.46 1.79
CA VAL A 73 9.95 -0.11 1.25
C VAL A 73 9.99 0.99 2.32
N GLU A 74 9.58 0.72 3.55
CA GLU A 74 9.51 1.74 4.59
C GLU A 74 10.91 2.32 4.91
N GLY A 75 11.05 3.64 4.75
CA GLY A 75 12.27 4.38 5.07
C GLY A 75 13.36 4.37 4.00
N THR A 76 13.20 3.64 2.88
CA THR A 76 14.18 3.67 1.78
C THR A 76 14.21 5.04 1.10
N ASP A 77 13.09 5.74 1.04
CA ASP A 77 12.96 7.11 0.53
C ASP A 77 13.86 8.08 1.31
N ARG A 78 13.95 7.93 2.64
CA ARG A 78 14.80 8.77 3.49
C ARG A 78 16.28 8.54 3.20
N ILE A 79 16.68 7.27 3.01
CA ILE A 79 18.06 6.91 2.66
C ILE A 79 18.47 7.56 1.33
N PHE A 80 17.61 7.51 0.31
CA PHE A 80 17.89 8.18 -0.96
C PHE A 80 17.86 9.72 -0.85
N SER A 81 16.97 10.26 -0.01
CA SER A 81 16.92 11.70 0.27
C SER A 81 18.23 12.20 0.89
N GLU A 82 18.77 11.48 1.87
CA GLU A 82 20.02 11.84 2.56
C GLU A 82 21.23 11.82 1.60
N ALA A 83 21.19 10.97 0.58
CA ALA A 83 22.19 10.92 -0.48
C ALA A 83 21.94 11.90 -1.64
N GLY A 84 20.82 12.63 -1.63
CA GLY A 84 20.44 13.53 -2.73
C GLY A 84 20.04 12.82 -4.03
N ASP A 85 19.75 11.52 -3.98
CA ASP A 85 19.30 10.72 -5.14
C ASP A 85 17.79 10.89 -5.34
N LEU A 86 17.40 12.04 -5.92
CA LEU A 86 16.00 12.39 -6.14
C LEU A 86 15.26 11.34 -6.97
N ARG A 87 15.95 10.70 -7.91
CA ARG A 87 15.35 9.68 -8.78
C ARG A 87 14.96 8.45 -7.97
N ARG A 88 15.90 7.87 -7.21
CA ARG A 88 15.60 6.69 -6.38
C ARG A 88 14.64 7.01 -5.23
N GLN A 89 14.69 8.22 -4.69
CA GLN A 89 13.71 8.70 -3.71
C GLN A 89 12.29 8.69 -4.30
N GLY A 90 12.12 9.24 -5.51
CA GLY A 90 10.83 9.23 -6.21
C GLY A 90 10.32 7.82 -6.50
N LEU A 91 11.19 6.91 -6.95
CA LEU A 91 10.83 5.51 -7.18
C LEU A 91 10.43 4.79 -5.87
N ALA A 92 11.13 5.05 -4.76
CA ALA A 92 10.78 4.49 -3.44
C ALA A 92 9.36 4.91 -3.01
N LEU A 93 9.03 6.20 -3.14
CA LEU A 93 7.69 6.70 -2.82
C LEU A 93 6.62 6.14 -3.77
N GLY A 94 6.95 5.94 -5.04
CA GLY A 94 6.06 5.26 -5.99
C GLY A 94 5.75 3.82 -5.57
N ASN A 95 6.77 3.06 -5.20
CA ASN A 95 6.61 1.68 -4.71
C ASN A 95 5.81 1.62 -3.40
N LYS A 96 6.06 2.57 -2.47
CA LYS A 96 5.23 2.75 -1.28
C LYS A 96 3.77 3.02 -1.63
N GLY A 97 3.53 3.86 -2.64
CA GLY A 97 2.19 4.09 -3.20
C GLY A 97 1.51 2.81 -3.67
N ALA A 98 2.24 1.96 -4.41
CA ALA A 98 1.70 0.69 -4.91
C ALA A 98 1.36 -0.31 -3.80
N ALA A 99 2.20 -0.41 -2.76
CA ALA A 99 1.89 -1.23 -1.59
C ALA A 99 0.65 -0.71 -0.83
N LEU A 100 0.55 0.60 -0.63
CA LEU A 100 -0.62 1.24 0.01
C LEU A 100 -1.90 1.07 -0.82
N GLU A 101 -1.78 1.14 -2.15
CA GLU A 101 -2.88 0.91 -3.09
C GLU A 101 -3.41 -0.53 -2.96
N GLY A 102 -2.53 -1.53 -2.94
CA GLY A 102 -2.92 -2.93 -2.72
C GLY A 102 -3.60 -3.16 -1.36
N LEU A 103 -3.22 -2.39 -0.33
CA LEU A 103 -3.88 -2.36 0.98
C LEU A 103 -5.17 -1.53 1.01
N LYS A 104 -5.60 -0.96 -0.12
CA LYS A 104 -6.76 -0.06 -0.25
C LYS A 104 -6.66 1.20 0.63
N ARG A 105 -5.45 1.60 1.01
CA ARG A 105 -5.17 2.84 1.76
C ARG A 105 -5.05 4.00 0.77
N TRP A 106 -6.15 4.26 0.07
CA TRP A 106 -6.18 5.07 -1.15
C TRP A 106 -5.66 6.50 -0.95
N GLN A 107 -6.01 7.17 0.15
CA GLN A 107 -5.55 8.53 0.43
C GLN A 107 -4.03 8.59 0.61
N GLU A 108 -3.46 7.61 1.31
CA GLU A 108 -2.02 7.54 1.55
C GLU A 108 -1.25 7.16 0.28
N ALA A 109 -1.80 6.24 -0.51
CA ALA A 109 -1.26 5.90 -1.83
C ALA A 109 -1.22 7.12 -2.75
N ALA A 110 -2.30 7.89 -2.81
CA ALA A 110 -2.37 9.12 -3.60
C ALA A 110 -1.33 10.16 -3.16
N ALA A 111 -1.13 10.32 -1.85
CA ALA A 111 -0.11 11.23 -1.32
C ALA A 111 1.31 10.78 -1.71
N ALA A 112 1.61 9.48 -1.58
CA ALA A 112 2.91 8.91 -1.94
C ALA A 112 3.20 9.06 -3.45
N TYR A 113 2.23 8.74 -4.30
CA TYR A 113 2.36 8.93 -5.75
C TYR A 113 2.53 10.40 -6.16
N GLN A 114 1.83 11.33 -5.51
CA GLN A 114 1.99 12.76 -5.77
C GLN A 114 3.43 13.22 -5.48
N GLN A 115 3.98 12.85 -4.31
CA GLN A 115 5.36 13.17 -3.95
C GLN A 115 6.38 12.52 -4.89
N ALA A 116 6.14 11.26 -5.29
CA ALA A 116 6.97 10.56 -6.27
C ALA A 116 7.01 11.31 -7.61
N ALA A 117 5.87 11.76 -8.13
CA ALA A 117 5.80 12.49 -9.40
C ALA A 117 6.60 13.81 -9.37
N GLU A 118 6.55 14.55 -8.25
CA GLU A 118 7.28 15.80 -8.07
C GLU A 118 8.81 15.56 -8.04
N LEU A 119 9.26 14.50 -7.39
CA LEU A 119 10.68 14.15 -7.34
C LEU A 119 11.19 13.64 -8.68
N LEU A 120 10.42 12.80 -9.38
CA LEU A 120 10.78 12.28 -10.70
C LEU A 120 10.83 13.38 -11.76
N GLU A 121 9.96 14.40 -11.64
CA GLU A 121 10.07 15.62 -12.45
C GLU A 121 11.39 16.36 -12.20
N LYS A 122 11.75 16.60 -10.94
CA LYS A 122 13.02 17.25 -10.57
C LYS A 122 14.24 16.44 -11.01
N ALA A 123 14.14 15.12 -10.99
CA ALA A 123 15.17 14.21 -11.47
C ALA A 123 15.24 14.07 -13.01
N GLY A 124 14.26 14.62 -13.74
CA GLY A 124 14.17 14.51 -15.20
C GLY A 124 13.71 13.14 -15.70
N ASP A 125 13.26 12.24 -14.84
CA ASP A 125 12.76 10.90 -15.20
C ASP A 125 11.29 10.97 -15.64
N LYS A 126 11.09 11.34 -16.91
CA LYS A 126 9.75 11.54 -17.49
C LYS A 126 8.95 10.24 -17.57
N GLU A 127 9.60 9.11 -17.82
CA GLU A 127 8.92 7.83 -17.99
C GLU A 127 8.34 7.34 -16.65
N ALA A 128 9.16 7.33 -15.61
CA ALA A 128 8.69 6.95 -14.28
C ALA A 128 7.63 7.92 -13.75
N LYS A 129 7.79 9.24 -14.02
CA LYS A 129 6.77 10.23 -13.67
C LYS A 129 5.40 9.90 -14.30
N VAL A 130 5.37 9.56 -15.58
CA VAL A 130 4.12 9.21 -16.27
C VAL A 130 3.47 7.97 -15.65
N ALA A 131 4.25 6.92 -15.38
CA ALA A 131 3.75 5.71 -14.74
C ALA A 131 3.11 6.01 -13.37
N VAL A 132 3.78 6.81 -12.54
CA VAL A 132 3.26 7.23 -11.23
C VAL A 132 1.99 8.08 -11.36
N LEU A 133 1.91 8.98 -12.34
CA LEU A 133 0.70 9.78 -12.57
C LEU A 133 -0.49 8.95 -13.04
N GLN A 134 -0.24 7.89 -13.82
CA GLN A 134 -1.29 6.94 -14.20
C GLN A 134 -1.83 6.19 -12.97
N ALA A 135 -0.94 5.70 -12.09
CA ALA A 135 -1.33 5.06 -10.84
C ALA A 135 -2.10 6.02 -9.92
N LEU A 136 -1.62 7.26 -9.75
CA LEU A 136 -2.31 8.31 -9.00
C LEU A 136 -3.73 8.56 -9.54
N SER A 137 -3.89 8.60 -10.87
CA SER A 137 -5.18 8.83 -11.51
C SER A 137 -6.14 7.67 -11.22
N ALA A 138 -5.67 6.42 -11.30
CA ALA A 138 -6.46 5.24 -10.95
C ALA A 138 -6.92 5.29 -9.49
N VAL A 139 -6.02 5.62 -8.55
CA VAL A 139 -6.36 5.76 -7.12
C VAL A 139 -7.35 6.88 -6.88
N LYS A 140 -7.21 8.05 -7.55
CA LYS A 140 -8.17 9.15 -7.42
C LYS A 140 -9.58 8.79 -7.92
N LEU A 141 -9.69 7.99 -8.98
CA LEU A 141 -10.98 7.49 -9.44
C LEU A 141 -11.64 6.58 -8.41
N ARG A 142 -10.88 5.71 -7.74
CA ARG A 142 -11.38 4.88 -6.63
C ARG A 142 -11.85 5.71 -5.45
N LEU A 143 -11.07 6.72 -5.06
CA LEU A 143 -11.43 7.65 -3.98
C LEU A 143 -12.73 8.42 -4.24
N ASN A 144 -13.00 8.71 -5.51
CA ASN A 144 -14.16 9.48 -5.93
C ASN A 144 -15.30 8.59 -6.45
N ASP A 145 -15.26 7.28 -6.19
CA ASP A 145 -16.31 6.35 -6.60
C ASP A 145 -17.56 6.53 -5.71
N PRO A 146 -18.65 7.08 -6.25
CA PRO A 146 -19.87 7.31 -5.47
C PRO A 146 -20.53 6.00 -5.02
N VAL A 147 -20.20 4.86 -5.64
CA VAL A 147 -20.80 3.56 -5.30
C VAL A 147 -20.29 3.02 -3.97
N GLU A 148 -18.97 3.08 -3.70
CA GLU A 148 -18.44 2.70 -2.38
C GLU A 148 -18.92 3.66 -1.28
N ALA A 149 -18.99 4.96 -1.58
CA ALA A 149 -19.55 5.95 -0.66
C ALA A 149 -21.03 5.64 -0.34
N LEU A 150 -21.82 5.24 -1.33
CA LEU A 150 -23.22 4.86 -1.15
C LEU A 150 -23.40 3.57 -0.34
N ILE A 151 -22.56 2.56 -0.57
CA ILE A 151 -22.56 1.30 0.20
C ILE A 151 -22.19 1.57 1.67
N ALA A 152 -21.14 2.35 1.93
CA ALA A 152 -20.75 2.71 3.28
C ALA A 152 -21.84 3.52 4.01
N MET A 153 -22.53 4.42 3.29
CA MET A 153 -23.70 5.13 3.84
C MET A 153 -24.84 4.17 4.16
N GLN A 154 -25.09 3.16 3.31
CA GLN A 154 -26.17 2.20 3.54
C GLN A 154 -25.87 1.25 4.71
N ASP A 155 -24.64 0.75 4.82
CA ASP A 155 -24.20 -0.06 5.96
C ASP A 155 -24.27 0.74 7.28
N ALA A 156 -23.87 2.01 7.27
CA ALA A 156 -23.97 2.89 8.44
C ALA A 156 -25.43 3.18 8.85
N VAL A 157 -26.36 3.21 7.90
CA VAL A 157 -27.80 3.35 8.17
C VAL A 157 -28.39 2.04 8.70
N ASP A 158 -27.92 0.89 8.19
CA ASP A 158 -28.39 -0.43 8.61
C ASP A 158 -27.82 -0.88 9.97
N ASP A 159 -26.67 -0.35 10.39
CA ASP A 159 -26.07 -0.55 11.72
C ASP A 159 -26.67 0.36 12.82
N GLN A 160 -27.53 1.33 12.46
CA GLN A 160 -28.38 1.95 13.48
C GLN A 160 -29.40 0.92 13.97
N PRO A 161 -29.44 0.58 15.28
CA PRO A 161 -30.42 -0.37 15.76
C PRO A 161 -31.80 0.18 15.44
N ARG A 162 -32.66 -0.68 14.85
CA ARG A 162 -34.07 -0.52 14.49
C ARG A 162 -34.98 -0.09 15.67
N SER A 163 -34.54 0.90 16.42
CA SER A 163 -35.06 1.35 17.71
C SER A 163 -36.16 2.36 17.51
N VAL A 164 -36.15 3.14 16.43
CA VAL A 164 -37.21 4.13 16.17
C VAL A 164 -38.55 3.44 15.87
N LYS A 165 -38.55 2.40 15.02
CA LYS A 165 -39.75 1.57 14.77
C LYS A 165 -40.21 0.86 16.05
N LYS A 166 -39.29 0.31 16.85
CA LYS A 166 -39.62 -0.40 18.10
C LYS A 166 -40.08 0.54 19.22
N TRP A 167 -39.56 1.77 19.27
CA TRP A 167 -39.94 2.83 20.19
C TRP A 167 -41.32 3.40 19.85
N LEU A 168 -41.61 3.66 18.57
CA LEU A 168 -42.94 4.07 18.12
C LEU A 168 -43.99 2.98 18.41
N LEU A 169 -43.66 1.71 18.14
CA LEU A 169 -44.57 0.59 18.40
C LEU A 169 -44.86 0.43 19.90
N LYS A 170 -43.84 0.56 20.75
CA LYS A 170 -44.01 0.52 22.21
C LYS A 170 -44.81 1.69 22.76
N ARG A 171 -44.71 2.87 22.13
CA ARG A 171 -45.44 4.08 22.54
C ARG A 171 -46.91 4.02 22.15
N LEU A 172 -47.23 3.44 20.99
CA LEU A 172 -48.62 3.15 20.57
C LEU A 172 -49.29 2.07 21.44
N LEU A 173 -48.56 1.01 21.80
CA LEU A 173 -49.08 -0.08 22.64
C LEU A 173 -49.28 0.31 24.12
N LYS A 174 -48.70 1.41 24.58
CA LYS A 174 -48.83 1.90 25.97
C LYS A 174 -49.84 3.04 26.16
N ALA A 175 -50.61 3.41 25.14
CA ALA A 175 -51.69 4.37 25.31
C ALA A 175 -52.86 3.71 26.08
N PRO A 176 -53.17 4.13 27.32
CA PRO A 176 -54.30 3.56 28.04
C PRO A 176 -55.61 4.03 27.37
N PHE A 177 -56.45 3.07 27.02
CA PHE A 177 -57.83 3.26 26.55
C PHE A 177 -58.69 3.82 27.69
N ARG A 178 -58.47 5.09 28.06
CA ARG A 178 -59.29 5.83 29.03
C ARG A 178 -59.96 6.95 28.27
N LEU A 179 -61.07 6.63 27.60
CA LEU A 179 -62.21 7.52 27.31
C LEU A 179 -63.26 6.76 26.49
N TRP A 180 -63.84 5.69 27.05
CA TRP A 180 -65.20 5.30 26.67
C TRP A 180 -65.92 4.64 27.84
N ARG A 181 -66.43 5.49 28.74
CA ARG A 181 -67.56 5.17 29.63
C ARG A 181 -68.12 6.48 30.18
N GLY A 182 -69.36 6.79 29.83
CA GLY A 182 -70.17 7.84 30.45
C GLY A 182 -70.92 8.70 29.44
N GLY A 183 -72.24 8.53 29.39
CA GLY A 183 -73.19 9.37 28.65
C GLY A 183 -74.18 8.55 27.86
#